data_AF-X1BYM1-F1
#
_entry.id   AF-X1BYM1-F1
#
_cell.length_a   1.000
_cell.length_b   1.000
_cell.length_c   1.000
_cell.angle_alpha   90.00
_cell.angle_beta   90.00
_cell.angle_gamma   90.00
#
_symmetry.space_group_name_H-M   'P 1'
#
loop_
_entity.id
_entity.type
_entity.pdbx_description
1 polymer ?
#
loop_
_entity_poly.entity_id
_entity_poly.type
_entity_poly.pdbx_seq_one_letter_code
_entity_poly.pdbx_strand_id
1 'polypeptide(L)' 'GGIGRRSWARNPHAMETAYNWNTENEGRGHITLPFIAQDDLVDEVVTNYLKNVK' A
#
# COMPACT_ATOMS: atom_id res chain seq x y z
N GLY A 1 -8.80 -7.75 -14.16
CA GLY A 1 -7.90 -6.97 -13.30
C GLY A 1 -7.16 -7.85 -12.31
N GLY A 2 -6.01 -8.42 -12.73
CA GLY A 2 -5.16 -9.22 -11.84
C GLY A 2 -4.07 -8.38 -11.15
N ILE A 3 -3.47 -7.44 -11.88
CA ILE A 3 -2.44 -6.53 -11.37
C ILE A 3 -2.98 -5.74 -10.18
N GLY A 4 -4.09 -5.00 -10.35
CA GLY A 4 -4.66 -4.20 -9.25
C GLY A 4 -4.89 -4.98 -7.96
N ARG A 5 -5.52 -6.17 -8.01
CA ARG A 5 -5.72 -7.00 -6.79
C ARG A 5 -4.40 -7.43 -6.15
N ARG A 6 -3.40 -7.80 -6.95
CA ARG A 6 -2.08 -8.21 -6.44
C ARG A 6 -1.29 -7.03 -5.88
N SER A 7 -1.41 -5.84 -6.47
CA SER A 7 -0.86 -4.60 -5.91
C SER A 7 -1.44 -4.36 -4.52
N TRP A 8 -2.77 -4.43 -4.36
CA TRP A 8 -3.44 -4.29 -3.06
C TRP A 8 -3.13 -5.42 -2.06
N ALA A 9 -2.69 -6.58 -2.51
CA ALA A 9 -2.14 -7.64 -1.68
C ALA A 9 -0.64 -7.45 -1.35
N ARG A 10 -0.08 -6.25 -1.57
CA ARG A 10 1.32 -5.88 -1.36
C ARG A 10 2.33 -6.70 -2.18
N ASN A 11 1.94 -7.22 -3.35
CA ASN A 11 2.90 -7.87 -4.23
C ASN A 11 3.81 -6.82 -4.92
N PRO A 12 5.15 -6.86 -4.72
CA PRO A 12 6.06 -5.81 -5.19
C PRO A 12 6.04 -5.65 -6.71
N HIS A 13 6.11 -6.75 -7.46
CA HIS A 13 6.10 -6.70 -8.92
C HIS A 13 4.79 -6.17 -9.50
N ALA A 14 3.65 -6.48 -8.86
CA ALA A 14 2.37 -5.94 -9.27
C ALA A 14 2.25 -4.45 -8.94
N MET A 15 2.80 -3.98 -7.82
CA MET A 15 2.84 -2.55 -7.48
C MET A 15 3.70 -1.77 -8.48
N GLU A 16 4.89 -2.28 -8.81
CA GLU A 16 5.78 -1.72 -9.84
C GLU A 16 5.10 -1.66 -11.20
N THR A 17 4.48 -2.77 -11.63
CA THR A 17 3.77 -2.82 -12.92
C THR A 17 2.63 -1.81 -12.98
N ALA A 18 1.85 -1.67 -11.89
CA ALA A 18 0.76 -0.71 -11.82
C ALA A 18 1.25 0.74 -11.83
N TYR A 19 2.36 1.04 -11.17
CA TYR A 19 3.00 2.37 -11.20
C TYR A 19 3.49 2.74 -12.60
N ASN A 20 4.21 1.82 -13.26
CA ASN A 20 4.70 2.04 -14.63
C ASN A 20 3.53 2.24 -15.59
N TRP A 21 2.49 1.42 -15.49
CA TRP A 21 1.31 1.55 -16.33
C TRP A 21 0.62 2.90 -16.14
N ASN A 22 0.45 3.38 -14.90
CA ASN A 22 -0.15 4.68 -14.61
C ASN A 22 0.67 5.84 -15.21
N THR A 23 1.99 5.74 -15.17
CA THR A 23 2.91 6.75 -15.70
C THR A 23 2.89 6.78 -17.24
N GLU A 24 2.96 5.62 -17.87
CA GLU A 24 3.05 5.49 -19.33
C GLU A 24 1.69 5.67 -20.04
N ASN A 25 0.57 5.51 -19.33
CA ASN A 25 -0.78 5.52 -19.90
C ASN A 25 -1.68 6.60 -19.30
N GLU A 26 -1.08 7.73 -18.92
CA GLU A 26 -1.82 8.88 -18.38
C GLU A 26 -3.00 9.28 -19.28
N GLY A 27 -4.16 9.56 -18.67
CA GLY A 27 -5.39 9.92 -19.37
C GLY A 27 -6.17 8.75 -20.01
N ARG A 28 -5.60 7.54 -20.07
CA ARG A 28 -6.30 6.34 -20.61
C ARG A 28 -6.98 5.50 -19.53
N GLY A 29 -6.58 5.68 -18.28
CA GLY A 29 -7.16 5.06 -17.10
C GLY A 29 -6.19 5.13 -15.92
N HIS A 30 -6.60 4.65 -14.77
CA HIS A 30 -5.78 4.71 -13.56
C HIS A 30 -5.97 3.46 -12.69
N ILE A 31 -4.87 2.77 -12.39
CA ILE A 31 -4.84 1.67 -11.43
C ILE A 31 -4.55 2.27 -10.05
N THR A 32 -5.52 2.18 -9.14
CA THR A 32 -5.31 2.61 -7.75
C THR A 32 -4.22 1.75 -7.09
N LEU A 33 -3.22 2.40 -6.51
CA LEU A 33 -2.13 1.77 -5.76
C LEU A 33 -2.40 1.89 -4.25
N PRO A 34 -1.99 0.90 -3.44
CA PRO A 34 -2.14 0.98 -1.99
C PRO A 34 -1.12 1.97 -1.39
N PHE A 35 -1.55 2.72 -0.37
CA PHE A 35 -0.65 3.44 0.52
C PHE A 35 -0.27 2.52 1.68
N ILE A 36 0.98 2.09 1.70
CA ILE A 36 1.47 1.12 2.68
C ILE A 36 1.80 1.86 3.98
N ALA A 37 1.14 1.47 5.07
CA ALA A 37 1.47 1.97 6.40
C ALA A 37 2.87 1.51 6.82
N GLN A 38 3.51 2.26 7.72
CA GLN A 38 4.78 1.87 8.30
C GLN A 38 4.60 0.56 9.09
N ASP A 39 5.58 -0.33 9.01
CA ASP A 39 5.47 -1.67 9.59
C ASP A 39 5.47 -1.63 11.14
N ASP A 40 6.08 -0.61 11.74
CA ASP A 40 6.17 -0.37 13.19
C ASP A 40 4.94 0.32 13.80
N LEU A 41 4.07 0.90 12.97
CA LEU A 41 2.96 1.74 13.42
C LEU A 41 2.06 1.05 14.47
N VAL A 42 1.74 -0.22 14.24
CA VAL A 42 0.87 -0.97 15.17
C VAL A 42 1.55 -1.19 16.51
N ASP A 43 2.83 -1.56 16.49
CA ASP A 43 3.61 -1.83 17.71
C ASP A 43 3.74 -0.56 18.56
N GLU A 44 3.99 0.59 17.92
CA GLU A 44 4.06 1.89 18.59
C GLU A 44 2.73 2.26 19.23
N VAL A 45 1.63 2.16 18.49
CA VAL A 45 0.29 2.51 18.99
C VAL A 45 -0.09 1.64 20.19
N VAL A 46 0.11 0.33 20.08
CA VAL A 46 -0.21 -0.61 21.18
C VAL A 46 0.67 -0.34 22.40
N THR A 47 1.97 -0.16 22.20
CA THR A 47 2.92 0.12 23.30
C THR A 47 2.56 1.42 24.02
N ASN A 48 2.24 2.48 23.28
CA ASN A 48 1.86 3.77 23.84
C ASN A 48 0.55 3.68 24.62
N TYR A 49 -0.45 2.97 24.09
CA TYR A 49 -1.71 2.75 24.80
C TYR A 49 -1.50 2.03 26.14
N LEU A 50 -0.75 0.93 26.15
CA LEU A 50 -0.50 0.15 27.36
C LEU A 50 0.31 0.91 28.43
N LYS A 51 1.18 1.85 28.03
CA LYS A 51 1.88 2.75 28.96
C LYS A 51 0.93 3.74 29.65
N ASN A 52 -0.08 4.22 28.95
CA ASN A 52 -1.02 5.24 29.45
C ASN A 52 -2.18 4.67 30.27
N VAL A 53 -2.40 3.35 30.24
CA VAL A 53 -3.45 2.66 31.02
C VAL A 53 -2.91 2.12 32.35
N LYS A 54 -1.59 2.10 32.53
CA LYS A 54 -0.93 1.81 33.83
C LYS A 54 -0.82 3.08 34.66
#